data_AF-A0A9E2CL49-F1
#
_entry.id   AF-A0A9E2CL49-F1
#
_cell.length_a   1.000
_cell.length_b   1.000
_cell.length_c   1.000
_cell.angle_alpha   90.00
_cell.angle_beta   90.00
_cell.angle_gamma   90.00
#
_symmetry.space_group_name_H-M   'P 1'
#
loop_
_entity.id
_entity.type
_entity.pdbx_description
1 polymer ?
#
loop_
_entity_poly.entity_id
_entity_poly.type
_entity_poly.pdbx_seq_one_letter_code
_entity_poly.pdbx_strand_id
1 'polypeptide(L)'
;MPTGNEHAAAAVRQPPHPVFWVIAVALAVLAGTEVLRLVGPGEPIAAPPAFAQPMTSGGARGVFAFSGQLSKGVYGVYVVDVDAMTIWAYEYLSNKGCMRLAAARTWRYDRYLENHNVCDLPPDAVERMIEDQREYRLQATEAETP
;
A
#
# COMPACT_ATOMS: atom_id res chain seq x y z
N MET A 1 -59.77 23.94 -38.52
CA MET A 1 -58.57 24.75 -38.81
C MET A 1 -58.30 25.68 -37.64
N PRO A 2 -57.02 25.92 -37.30
CA PRO A 2 -56.50 25.75 -35.95
C PRO A 2 -56.16 27.08 -35.25
N THR A 3 -55.98 27.03 -33.93
CA THR A 3 -54.93 27.72 -33.13
C THR A 3 -55.19 27.27 -31.68
N GLY A 4 -54.33 26.53 -31.00
CA GLY A 4 -52.88 26.59 -30.97
C GLY A 4 -52.45 27.36 -29.72
N ASN A 5 -52.91 26.97 -28.54
CA ASN A 5 -52.53 27.62 -27.28
C ASN A 5 -51.19 27.03 -26.79
N GLU A 6 -50.11 27.45 -27.45
CA GLU A 6 -48.75 27.28 -26.98
C GLU A 6 -48.52 28.20 -25.78
N HIS A 7 -48.80 27.71 -24.57
CA HIS A 7 -48.25 28.30 -23.37
C HIS A 7 -46.77 27.89 -23.27
N ALA A 8 -45.93 28.56 -24.06
CA ALA A 8 -44.49 28.57 -23.84
C ALA A 8 -44.23 29.29 -22.51
N ALA A 9 -44.14 28.53 -21.43
CA ALA A 9 -43.69 29.01 -20.14
C ALA A 9 -42.24 29.50 -20.29
N ALA A 10 -42.06 30.81 -20.46
CA ALA A 10 -40.76 31.45 -20.40
C ALA A 10 -40.20 31.27 -18.99
N ALA A 11 -39.28 30.31 -18.83
CA ALA A 11 -38.58 30.09 -17.57
C ALA A 11 -37.79 31.36 -17.20
N VAL A 12 -38.27 32.07 -16.19
CA VAL A 12 -37.58 33.21 -15.59
C VAL A 12 -36.25 32.69 -15.03
N ARG A 13 -35.14 33.00 -15.71
CA ARG A 13 -33.79 32.77 -15.16
C ARG A 13 -33.63 33.69 -13.97
N GLN A 14 -33.72 33.15 -12.77
CA GLN A 14 -33.39 33.91 -11.56
C GLN A 14 -31.93 34.39 -11.67
N PRO A 15 -31.64 35.67 -11.36
CA PRO A 15 -30.27 36.15 -11.34
C PRO A 15 -29.48 35.34 -10.31
N PRO A 16 -28.23 34.94 -10.61
CA PRO A 16 -27.42 34.19 -9.66
C PRO A 16 -27.31 35.01 -8.37
N HIS A 17 -27.80 34.43 -7.26
CA HIS A 17 -27.74 35.05 -5.95
C HIS A 17 -26.30 35.46 -5.63
N PRO A 18 -26.06 36.65 -5.07
CA PRO A 18 -24.70 37.17 -4.79
C PRO A 18 -23.87 36.23 -3.90
N VAL A 19 -24.53 35.37 -3.13
CA VAL A 19 -23.91 34.30 -2.33
C VAL A 19 -23.07 33.36 -3.18
N PHE A 20 -23.49 33.01 -4.40
CA PHE A 20 -22.71 32.13 -5.27
C PHE A 20 -21.41 32.77 -5.73
N TRP A 21 -21.41 34.10 -5.94
CA TRP A 21 -20.18 34.83 -6.28
C TRP A 21 -19.21 34.91 -5.11
N VAL A 22 -19.73 35.11 -3.89
CA VAL A 22 -18.90 35.08 -2.67
C VAL A 22 -18.26 33.70 -2.49
N ILE A 23 -19.04 32.62 -2.66
CA ILE A 23 -18.52 31.25 -2.58
C ILE A 23 -17.49 30.99 -3.68
N ALA A 24 -17.76 31.39 -4.92
CA ALA A 24 -16.82 31.22 -6.03
C ALA A 24 -15.48 31.92 -5.79
N VAL A 25 -15.51 33.16 -5.27
CA VAL A 25 -14.31 33.91 -4.93
C VAL A 25 -13.57 33.25 -3.76
N ALA A 26 -14.27 32.82 -2.71
CA ALA A 26 -13.66 32.13 -1.58
C ALA A 26 -12.97 30.82 -2.00
N LEU A 27 -13.63 30.02 -2.85
CA LEU A 27 -13.05 28.79 -3.39
C LEU A 27 -11.85 29.07 -4.30
N ALA A 28 -11.91 30.11 -5.13
CA ALA A 28 -10.80 30.51 -5.99
C ALA A 28 -9.58 30.97 -5.18
N VAL A 29 -9.79 31.71 -4.08
CA VAL A 29 -8.72 32.12 -3.17
C VAL A 29 -8.10 30.91 -2.48
N LEU A 30 -8.92 29.99 -1.93
CA LEU A 30 -8.41 28.78 -1.27
C LEU A 30 -7.62 27.90 -2.25
N ALA A 31 -8.16 27.67 -3.45
CA ALA A 31 -7.46 26.92 -4.50
C ALA A 31 -6.15 27.62 -4.92
N GLY A 32 -6.16 28.94 -5.07
CA GLY A 32 -4.98 29.73 -5.39
C GLY A 32 -3.90 29.65 -4.31
N THR A 33 -4.29 29.71 -3.03
CA THR A 33 -3.34 29.59 -1.91
C THR A 33 -2.70 28.21 -1.83
N GLU A 34 -3.44 27.14 -2.11
CA GLU A 34 -2.88 25.79 -2.15
C GLU A 34 -1.92 25.62 -3.34
N VAL A 35 -2.29 26.10 -4.53
CA VAL A 35 -1.40 26.04 -5.70
C VAL A 35 -0.10 26.83 -5.46
N LEU A 36 -0.18 28.01 -4.84
CA LEU A 36 1.03 28.78 -4.51
C LEU A 36 1.91 28.11 -3.44
N ARG A 37 1.33 27.30 -2.54
CA ARG A 37 2.10 26.52 -1.56
C ARG A 37 2.80 25.32 -2.18
N LEU A 38 2.19 24.71 -3.19
CA LEU A 38 2.77 23.58 -3.93
C LEU A 38 3.87 24.01 -4.92
N VAL A 39 3.82 25.23 -5.45
CA VAL A 39 4.79 25.74 -6.42
C VAL A 39 5.84 26.59 -5.70
N GLY A 40 6.83 25.92 -5.11
CA GLY A 40 8.10 26.57 -4.80
C GLY A 40 8.75 27.10 -6.09
N PRO A 41 9.62 28.13 -6.04
CA PRO A 41 10.27 28.65 -7.24
C PRO A 41 11.16 27.58 -7.88
N GLY A 42 10.64 26.88 -8.90
CA GLY A 42 11.36 25.90 -9.71
C GLY A 42 10.71 24.52 -9.87
N GLU A 43 9.59 24.20 -9.19
CA GLU A 43 9.00 22.85 -9.25
C GLU A 43 7.78 22.75 -10.20
N PRO A 44 7.72 21.71 -11.07
CA PRO A 44 6.58 21.47 -11.95
C PRO A 44 5.34 21.03 -11.16
N ILE A 45 4.17 21.54 -11.58
CA ILE A 45 2.83 21.36 -10.96
C ILE A 45 2.35 19.90 -10.94
N ALA A 46 3.02 19.00 -11.66
CA ALA A 46 2.81 17.57 -11.58
C ALA A 46 3.90 16.98 -10.67
N ALA A 47 3.50 16.47 -9.50
CA ALA A 47 4.36 15.61 -8.70
C ALA A 47 4.93 14.53 -9.64
N PRO A 48 6.27 14.38 -9.74
CA PRO A 48 6.83 13.36 -10.60
C PRO A 48 6.23 12.01 -10.18
N PRO A 49 5.74 11.19 -11.12
CA PRO A 49 5.32 9.84 -10.79
C PRO A 49 6.46 9.18 -10.01
N ALA A 50 6.15 8.72 -8.80
CA ALA A 50 7.09 7.96 -8.00
C ALA A 50 7.32 6.61 -8.71
N PHE A 51 8.27 6.59 -9.64
CA PHE A 51 8.75 5.35 -10.21
C PHE A 51 9.49 4.60 -9.09
N ALA A 52 8.95 3.46 -8.68
CA ALA A 52 9.73 2.50 -7.90
C ALA A 52 11.05 2.27 -8.65
N GLN A 53 12.17 2.32 -7.94
CA GLN A 53 13.47 2.07 -8.55
C GLN A 53 13.41 0.72 -9.27
N PRO A 54 13.93 0.60 -10.51
CA PRO A 54 14.04 -0.70 -11.15
C PRO A 54 14.87 -1.58 -10.22
N MET A 55 14.22 -2.53 -9.56
CA MET A 55 14.92 -3.58 -8.84
C MET A 55 15.74 -4.30 -9.90
N THR A 56 17.05 -4.08 -9.90
CA THR A 56 18.00 -4.80 -10.73
C THR A 56 17.84 -6.28 -10.39
N SER A 57 17.01 -6.96 -11.19
CA SER A 57 16.70 -8.38 -11.08
C SER A 57 17.89 -9.17 -11.62
N GLY A 58 18.97 -9.20 -10.83
CA GLY A 58 20.16 -10.00 -11.05
C GLY A 58 20.44 -10.80 -9.79
N GLY A 59 19.64 -11.85 -9.56
CA GLY A 59 19.65 -12.63 -8.31
C GLY A 59 19.08 -11.83 -7.14
N ALA A 60 17.97 -12.29 -6.55
CA ALA A 60 17.38 -11.65 -5.38
C ALA A 60 18.25 -11.90 -4.14
N ARG A 61 19.41 -11.23 -4.07
CA ARG A 61 20.31 -11.22 -2.92
C ARG A 61 20.39 -9.80 -2.38
N GLY A 62 20.65 -9.69 -1.08
CA GLY A 62 20.70 -8.43 -0.37
C GLY A 62 19.41 -8.05 0.35
N VAL A 63 19.41 -6.79 0.81
CA VAL A 63 18.36 -6.21 1.65
C VAL A 63 17.51 -5.27 0.81
N PHE A 64 16.21 -5.51 0.80
CA PHE A 64 15.22 -4.71 0.09
C PHE A 64 14.37 -3.93 1.10
N ALA A 65 14.14 -2.66 0.83
CA ALA A 65 13.28 -1.81 1.66
C ALA A 65 12.17 -1.18 0.82
N PHE A 66 10.94 -1.19 1.33
CA PHE A 66 9.80 -0.57 0.69
C PHE A 66 8.87 0.07 1.72
N SER A 67 8.31 1.23 1.39
CA SER A 67 7.31 1.90 2.21
C SER A 67 5.91 1.39 1.89
N GLY A 68 5.04 1.29 2.89
CA GLY A 68 3.66 0.89 2.68
C GLY A 68 2.76 1.17 3.88
N GLN A 69 1.50 0.82 3.72
CA GLN A 69 0.50 0.92 4.77
C GLN A 69 0.44 -0.38 5.58
N LEU A 70 0.70 -0.31 6.89
CA LEU A 70 0.61 -1.46 7.80
C LEU A 70 -0.85 -1.73 8.21
N SER A 71 -1.60 -0.67 8.48
CA SER A 71 -3.04 -0.75 8.79
C SER A 71 -3.73 0.59 8.46
N LYS A 72 -5.04 0.69 8.67
CA LYS A 72 -5.80 1.92 8.37
C LYS A 72 -5.21 3.12 9.11
N GLY A 73 -4.64 4.07 8.35
CA GLY A 73 -3.98 5.27 8.89
C GLY A 73 -2.57 5.05 9.47
N VAL A 74 -2.02 3.84 9.42
CA VAL A 74 -0.68 3.51 9.91
C VAL A 74 0.25 3.17 8.75
N TYR A 75 1.33 3.91 8.62
CA TYR A 75 2.32 3.76 7.55
C TYR A 75 3.66 3.34 8.12
N GLY A 76 4.50 2.74 7.27
CA GLY A 76 5.78 2.22 7.71
C GLY A 76 6.68 1.77 6.58
N VAL A 77 7.78 1.14 6.97
CA VAL A 77 8.79 0.59 6.08
C VAL A 77 8.93 -0.90 6.36
N TYR A 78 8.92 -1.69 5.31
CA TYR A 78 9.21 -3.11 5.34
C TYR A 78 10.62 -3.32 4.81
N VAL A 79 11.38 -4.15 5.51
CA VAL A 79 12.75 -4.51 5.15
C VAL A 79 12.81 -6.03 5.05
N VAL A 80 13.27 -6.52 3.91
CA VAL A 80 13.41 -7.95 3.62
C VAL A 80 14.87 -8.23 3.33
N ASP A 81 15.49 -9.07 4.15
CA ASP A 81 16.82 -9.61 3.89
C ASP A 81 16.67 -11.01 3.31
N VAL A 82 17.03 -11.17 2.03
CA VAL A 82 16.90 -12.44 1.33
C VAL A 82 18.04 -13.41 1.69
N ASP A 83 19.21 -12.89 2.06
CA ASP A 83 20.35 -13.72 2.46
C ASP A 83 20.13 -14.31 3.86
N ALA A 84 19.66 -13.50 4.81
CA ALA A 84 19.33 -13.96 6.15
C ALA A 84 17.97 -14.70 6.22
N MET A 85 17.12 -14.53 5.20
CA MET A 85 15.73 -14.98 5.14
C MET A 85 14.90 -14.42 6.30
N THR A 86 15.00 -13.11 6.51
CA THR A 86 14.30 -12.37 7.57
C THR A 86 13.51 -11.21 6.98
N ILE A 87 12.42 -10.85 7.67
CA ILE A 87 11.60 -9.68 7.35
C ILE A 87 11.32 -8.90 8.62
N TRP A 88 11.40 -7.58 8.51
CA TRP A 88 11.11 -6.65 9.58
C TRP A 88 10.20 -5.53 9.07
N ALA A 89 9.26 -5.09 9.89
CA ALA A 89 8.39 -3.98 9.59
C ALA A 89 8.54 -2.93 10.69
N TYR A 90 8.77 -1.69 10.27
CA TYR A 90 8.80 -0.53 11.13
C TYR A 90 7.55 0.31 10.90
N GLU A 91 6.85 0.64 11.95
CA GLU A 91 5.77 1.62 11.96
C GLU A 91 6.33 3.02 12.16
N TYR A 92 5.85 3.99 11.38
CA TYR A 92 6.18 5.40 11.56
C TYR A 92 5.19 6.07 12.54
N LEU A 93 5.72 6.53 13.67
CA LEU A 93 4.97 7.25 14.69
C LEU A 93 5.05 8.75 14.42
N SER A 94 4.09 9.29 13.66
CA SER A 94 4.06 10.70 13.26
C SER A 94 4.06 11.68 14.42
N ASN A 95 3.47 11.30 15.55
CA ASN A 95 3.44 12.11 16.78
C ASN A 95 4.82 12.25 17.46
N LYS A 96 5.74 11.31 17.22
CA LYS A 96 7.08 11.29 17.81
C LYS A 96 8.19 11.51 16.78
N GLY A 97 7.87 11.48 15.49
CA GLY A 97 8.83 11.58 14.39
C GLY A 97 9.83 10.41 14.36
N CYS A 98 9.48 9.25 14.92
CA CYS A 98 10.36 8.10 15.03
C CYS A 98 9.73 6.83 14.49
N MET A 99 10.57 5.84 14.17
CA MET A 99 10.14 4.52 13.73
C MET A 99 10.17 3.53 14.90
N ARG A 100 9.14 2.69 15.01
CA ARG A 100 9.04 1.61 15.99
C ARG A 100 9.01 0.27 15.26
N LEU A 101 9.77 -0.71 15.75
CA LEU A 101 9.68 -2.08 15.23
C LEU A 101 8.28 -2.63 15.53
N ALA A 102 7.52 -2.90 14.48
CA ALA A 102 6.14 -3.39 14.56
C ALA A 102 6.11 -4.92 14.50
N ALA A 103 6.92 -5.52 13.63
CA ALA A 103 7.01 -6.96 13.48
C ALA A 103 8.40 -7.38 12.98
N ALA A 104 8.81 -8.58 13.35
CA ALA A 104 10.06 -9.21 12.93
C ALA A 104 9.83 -10.72 12.85
N ARG A 105 10.22 -11.37 11.74
CA ARG A 105 10.21 -12.83 11.65
C ARG A 105 11.24 -13.36 10.67
N THR A 106 11.67 -14.58 10.91
CA THR A 106 12.46 -15.39 9.98
C THR A 106 11.50 -16.24 9.15
N TRP A 107 11.79 -16.40 7.85
CA TRP A 107 10.97 -17.16 6.90
C TRP A 107 11.78 -18.20 6.13
N ARG A 108 12.94 -18.61 6.67
CA ARG A 108 13.84 -19.62 6.10
C ARG A 108 13.11 -20.91 5.71
N TYR A 109 12.16 -21.31 6.54
CA TYR A 109 11.43 -22.56 6.40
C TYR A 109 10.01 -22.39 5.86
N ASP A 110 9.52 -21.16 5.68
CA ASP A 110 8.15 -20.86 5.21
C ASP A 110 7.82 -21.53 3.87
N ARG A 111 8.82 -21.66 2.99
CA ARG A 111 8.65 -22.24 1.66
C ARG A 111 8.37 -23.75 1.67
N TYR A 112 8.64 -24.41 2.78
CA TYR A 112 8.44 -25.84 2.95
C TYR A 112 7.16 -26.16 3.72
N LEU A 113 6.47 -25.15 4.25
CA LEU A 113 5.19 -25.32 4.93
C LEU A 113 4.07 -25.47 3.89
N GLU A 114 3.66 -26.71 3.64
CA GLU A 114 2.55 -26.99 2.70
C GLU A 114 1.18 -26.61 3.29
N ASN A 115 0.96 -26.76 4.61
CA ASN A 115 -0.39 -26.65 5.20
C ASN A 115 -0.51 -25.89 6.54
N HIS A 116 0.56 -25.35 7.13
CA HIS A 116 0.50 -24.77 8.49
C HIS A 116 1.20 -23.41 8.54
N ASN A 117 0.44 -22.34 8.74
CA ASN A 117 0.97 -21.01 9.06
C ASN A 117 0.17 -20.47 10.25
N VAL A 118 0.53 -20.92 11.46
CA VAL A 118 -0.12 -20.53 12.72
C VAL A 118 0.72 -19.44 13.37
N CYS A 119 0.07 -18.38 13.87
CA CYS A 119 0.72 -17.18 14.41
C CYS A 119 1.66 -17.44 15.60
N ASP A 120 1.55 -18.59 16.28
CA ASP A 120 2.25 -18.90 17.53
C ASP A 120 3.29 -20.02 17.40
N LEU A 121 3.62 -20.43 16.17
CA LEU A 121 4.56 -21.54 15.97
C LEU A 121 6.01 -21.03 15.88
N PRO A 122 6.89 -21.40 16.83
CA PRO A 122 8.27 -20.96 16.78
C PRO A 122 9.03 -21.61 15.61
N PRO A 123 10.09 -20.97 15.08
CA PRO A 123 10.86 -21.48 13.94
C PRO A 123 11.38 -22.91 14.12
N ASP A 124 11.82 -23.26 15.34
CA ASP A 124 12.37 -24.59 15.64
C ASP A 124 11.31 -25.69 15.58
N ALA A 125 10.05 -25.36 15.92
CA ALA A 125 8.94 -26.30 15.80
C ALA A 125 8.59 -26.55 14.33
N VAL A 126 8.68 -25.50 13.49
CA VAL A 126 8.52 -25.62 12.04
C VAL A 126 9.60 -26.50 11.41
N GLU A 127 10.85 -26.34 11.83
CA GLU A 127 11.97 -27.15 11.36
C GLU A 127 11.73 -28.65 11.61
N ARG A 128 11.32 -29.03 12.83
CA ARG A 128 10.99 -30.41 13.17
C ARG A 128 9.85 -30.97 12.33
N MET A 129 8.80 -30.18 12.08
CA MET A 129 7.69 -30.61 11.22
C MET A 129 8.14 -30.89 9.79
N ILE A 130 9.10 -30.12 9.27
CA ILE A 130 9.65 -30.33 7.93
C ILE A 130 10.50 -31.60 7.89
N GLU A 131 11.28 -31.86 8.95
CA GLU A 131 12.03 -33.12 9.09
C GLU A 131 11.08 -34.32 9.11
N ASP A 132 10.05 -34.30 9.96
CA ASP A 132 9.03 -35.37 10.04
C ASP A 132 8.34 -35.61 8.68
N GLN A 133 8.02 -34.54 7.95
CA GLN A 133 7.43 -34.65 6.60
C GLN A 133 8.40 -35.26 5.58
N ARG A 134 9.69 -34.94 5.66
CA ARG A 134 10.71 -35.53 4.78
C ARG A 134 10.86 -37.02 5.04
N GLU A 135 10.92 -37.43 6.30
CA GLU A 135 10.99 -38.84 6.68
C GLU A 135 9.76 -39.61 6.19
N TYR A 136 8.55 -39.07 6.40
CA TYR A 136 7.32 -39.68 5.91
C TYR A 136 7.32 -39.86 4.39
N ARG A 137 7.80 -38.85 3.64
CA ARG A 137 7.90 -38.91 2.18
C ARG A 137 8.90 -39.97 1.71
N LEU A 138 10.04 -40.11 2.38
CA LEU A 138 11.04 -41.13 2.07
C LEU A 138 10.48 -42.54 2.29
N GLN A 139 9.82 -42.77 3.43
CA GLN A 139 9.19 -44.06 3.74
C GLN A 139 8.08 -44.42 2.73
N ALA A 140 7.27 -43.44 2.32
CA ALA A 140 6.24 -43.65 1.30
C ALA A 140 6.84 -44.02 -0.07
N THR A 141 7.94 -43.37 -0.47
CA THR A 141 8.63 -43.66 -1.74
C THR A 141 9.28 -45.05 -1.74
N GLU A 142 9.85 -45.47 -0.60
CA GLU A 142 10.49 -46.77 -0.43
C GLU A 142 9.47 -47.92 -0.43
N ALA A 143 8.28 -47.70 0.14
CA ALA A 143 7.17 -48.65 0.11
C ALA A 143 6.56 -48.84 -1.30
N GLU A 144 6.77 -47.91 -2.22
CA GLU A 144 6.21 -47.91 -3.57
C GLU A 144 7.17 -48.48 -4.63
N THR A 145 8.41 -48.84 -4.24
CA THR A 145 9.40 -49.45 -5.14
C THR A 145 9.42 -50.98 -4.94
N PRO A 146 8.94 -51.79 -5.91
CA PRO A 146 8.81 -53.26 -5.78
C PRO A 146 10.12 -54.04 -5.91
#